data_AF-A0AAV6TL69-F1
#
_entry.id   AF-A0AAV6TL69-F1
#
_cell.length_a   1.000
_cell.length_b   1.000
_cell.length_c   1.000
_cell.angle_alpha   90.00
_cell.angle_beta   90.00
_cell.angle_gamma   90.00
#
_symmetry.space_group_name_H-M   'P 1'
#
loop_
_entity.id
_entity.type
_entity.pdbx_description
1 polymer ?
#
loop_
_entity_poly.entity_id
_entity_poly.type
_entity_poly.pdbx_seq_one_letter_code
_entity_poly.pdbx_strand_id
1 'polypeptide(L)'
;MTKFSSLSKLTRVTAYILRFSTNCKVPKSERNLSYLTAEELEASFRSLISIAQNQDFHKDIESLRNKKRLSQKSRLLPLAPFIDKDGILRVGRRLKNADLKLPKKSSNSMPY
;
A
#
# COMPACT_ATOMS: atom_id res chain seq x y z
N MET A 1 25.30 -2.02 -3.05
CA MET A 1 23.92 -1.66 -3.47
C MET A 1 23.14 -2.92 -3.83
N THR A 2 22.63 -3.66 -2.86
CA THR A 2 22.12 -5.03 -3.09
C THR A 2 20.88 -5.27 -2.27
N LYS A 3 19.69 -5.20 -2.91
CA LYS A 3 18.42 -5.85 -2.50
C LYS A 3 17.18 -5.53 -3.34
N PHE A 4 17.30 -4.86 -4.49
CA PHE A 4 16.13 -4.55 -5.33
C PHE A 4 15.89 -5.55 -6.47
N SER A 5 16.83 -6.45 -6.79
CA SER A 5 16.63 -7.37 -7.92
C SER A 5 15.48 -8.34 -7.69
N SER A 6 15.29 -8.86 -6.47
CA SER A 6 14.21 -9.80 -6.16
C SER A 6 12.84 -9.13 -6.15
N LEU A 7 12.72 -7.98 -5.48
CA LEU A 7 11.46 -7.24 -5.40
C LEU A 7 11.08 -6.66 -6.76
N SER A 8 12.00 -5.98 -7.47
CA SER A 8 11.71 -5.45 -8.81
C SER A 8 11.38 -6.55 -9.80
N LYS A 9 12.05 -7.72 -9.72
CA LYS A 9 11.68 -8.88 -10.54
C LYS A 9 10.29 -9.40 -10.18
N LEU A 10 9.97 -9.55 -8.89
CA LEU A 10 8.67 -10.00 -8.43
C LEU A 10 7.56 -9.04 -8.89
N THR A 11 7.75 -7.73 -8.73
CA THR A 11 6.82 -6.71 -9.22
C THR A 11 6.57 -6.84 -10.71
N ARG A 12 7.63 -6.94 -11.53
CA ARG A 12 7.50 -7.09 -13.00
C ARG A 12 6.77 -8.39 -13.38
N VAL A 13 7.11 -9.50 -12.74
CA VAL A 13 6.44 -10.80 -12.99
C VAL A 13 4.97 -10.71 -12.63
N THR A 14 4.63 -10.16 -11.47
CA THR A 14 3.24 -9.95 -11.05
C THR A 14 2.50 -9.03 -12.02
N ALA A 15 3.13 -7.95 -12.50
CA ALA A 15 2.54 -7.06 -13.50
C ALA A 15 2.20 -7.81 -14.81
N TYR A 16 3.10 -8.66 -15.30
CA TYR A 16 2.82 -9.49 -16.47
C TYR A 16 1.70 -10.51 -16.22
N ILE A 17 1.62 -11.11 -15.04
CA ILE A 17 0.53 -12.04 -14.68
C ILE A 17 -0.82 -11.29 -14.68
N LEU A 18 -0.87 -10.09 -14.09
CA LEU A 18 -2.08 -9.27 -14.08
C LEU A 18 -2.50 -8.87 -15.50
N ARG A 19 -1.55 -8.43 -16.33
CA ARG A 19 -1.81 -8.11 -17.74
C ARG A 19 -2.23 -9.34 -18.55
N PHE A 20 -1.64 -10.50 -18.28
CA PHE A 20 -2.06 -11.73 -18.93
C PHE A 20 -3.52 -12.04 -18.60
N SER A 21 -3.91 -11.91 -17.32
CA SER A 21 -5.30 -12.09 -16.89
C SER A 21 -6.28 -11.13 -17.58
N THR A 22 -5.90 -9.86 -17.79
CA THR A 22 -6.73 -8.92 -18.56
C THR A 22 -6.77 -9.28 -20.05
N ASN A 23 -5.63 -9.64 -20.66
CA ASN A 23 -5.54 -10.07 -22.05
C ASN A 23 -6.35 -11.35 -22.35
N CYS A 24 -6.51 -12.24 -21.37
CA CYS A 24 -7.35 -13.44 -21.51
C CYS A 24 -8.84 -13.12 -21.66
N LYS A 25 -9.28 -11.93 -21.25
CA LYS A 25 -10.68 -11.50 -21.29
C LYS A 25 -11.07 -10.77 -22.58
N VAL A 26 -10.10 -10.51 -23.47
CA VAL A 26 -10.30 -9.74 -24.71
C VAL A 26 -9.85 -10.53 -25.96
N PRO A 27 -10.39 -10.20 -27.14
CA PRO A 27 -9.95 -10.79 -28.41
C PRO A 27 -8.45 -10.57 -28.66
N LYS A 28 -7.83 -11.44 -29.45
CA LYS A 28 -6.38 -11.39 -29.74
C LYS A 28 -5.93 -10.03 -30.32
N SER A 29 -6.77 -9.39 -31.11
CA SER A 29 -6.53 -8.07 -31.72
C SER A 29 -6.42 -6.93 -30.71
N GLU A 30 -7.02 -7.08 -29.52
CA GLU A 30 -7.09 -6.05 -28.49
C GLU A 30 -6.11 -6.29 -27.33
N ARG A 31 -5.35 -7.39 -27.38
CA ARG A 31 -4.39 -7.73 -26.32
C ARG A 31 -3.24 -6.72 -26.27
N ASN A 32 -2.92 -6.27 -25.07
CA ASN A 32 -1.75 -5.43 -24.86
C ASN A 32 -0.48 -6.30 -24.80
N LEU A 33 0.37 -6.18 -25.81
CA LEU A 33 1.66 -6.87 -25.92
C LEU A 33 2.88 -5.93 -25.78
N SER A 34 2.65 -4.67 -25.39
CA SER A 34 3.69 -3.64 -25.29
C SER A 34 4.57 -3.80 -24.03
N TYR A 35 5.43 -2.82 -23.73
CA TYR A 35 6.17 -2.81 -22.47
C TYR A 35 5.25 -2.53 -21.27
N LEU A 36 5.68 -2.94 -20.07
CA LEU A 36 4.96 -2.62 -18.83
C LEU A 36 4.95 -1.12 -18.60
N THR A 37 3.79 -0.58 -18.26
CA THR A 37 3.66 0.83 -17.88
C THR A 37 4.06 1.04 -16.42
N ALA A 38 4.39 2.29 -16.06
CA ALA A 38 4.64 2.65 -14.67
C ALA A 38 3.42 2.37 -13.77
N GLU A 39 2.21 2.53 -14.30
CA GLU A 39 0.97 2.27 -13.59
C GLU A 39 0.78 0.78 -13.27
N GLU A 40 1.10 -0.12 -14.20
CA GLU A 40 1.03 -1.57 -13.95
C GLU A 40 2.09 -2.03 -12.95
N LEU A 41 3.29 -1.43 -12.99
CA LEU A 41 4.34 -1.70 -12.00
C LEU A 41 3.90 -1.24 -10.61
N GLU A 42 3.28 -0.07 -10.50
CA GLU A 42 2.75 0.44 -9.25
C GLU A 42 1.58 -0.41 -8.73
N ALA A 43 0.63 -0.77 -9.60
CA ALA A 43 -0.51 -1.62 -9.23
C ALA A 43 -0.09 -3.02 -8.79
N SER A 44 0.88 -3.62 -9.47
CA SER A 44 1.45 -4.92 -9.09
C SER A 44 2.21 -4.85 -7.77
N PHE A 45 2.95 -3.77 -7.53
CA PHE A 45 3.63 -3.55 -6.26
C PHE A 45 2.64 -3.38 -5.09
N ARG A 46 1.58 -2.59 -5.27
CA ARG A 46 0.50 -2.46 -4.29
C ARG A 46 -0.20 -3.78 -4.00
N SER A 47 -0.41 -4.60 -5.04
CA SER A 47 -0.98 -5.93 -4.90
C SER A 47 -0.08 -6.84 -4.05
N LEU A 48 1.23 -6.82 -4.27
CA LEU A 48 2.20 -7.55 -3.45
C LEU A 48 2.19 -7.09 -1.99
N ILE A 49 2.13 -5.78 -1.74
CA ILE A 49 1.99 -5.23 -0.38
C ILE A 49 0.71 -5.77 0.27
N SER A 50 -0.42 -5.68 -0.44
CA SER A 50 -1.71 -6.15 0.06
C SER A 50 -1.67 -7.65 0.40
N ILE A 51 -1.08 -8.49 -0.46
CA ILE A 51 -0.91 -9.92 -0.21
C ILE A 51 -0.09 -10.15 1.06
N ALA A 52 1.08 -9.54 1.18
CA ALA A 52 1.94 -9.70 2.36
C ALA A 52 1.26 -9.23 3.65
N GLN A 53 0.56 -8.09 3.60
CA GLN A 53 -0.17 -7.58 4.75
C GLN A 53 -1.33 -8.49 5.16
N ASN A 54 -2.04 -9.08 4.20
CA ASN A 54 -3.12 -10.04 4.50
C ASN A 54 -2.58 -11.34 5.09
N GLN A 55 -1.35 -11.76 4.78
CA GLN A 55 -0.76 -12.96 5.40
C GLN A 55 -0.57 -12.79 6.92
N ASP A 56 -0.08 -11.62 7.35
CA ASP A 56 0.29 -11.40 8.76
C ASP A 56 -0.76 -10.65 9.59
N PHE A 57 -1.57 -9.80 8.94
CA PHE A 57 -2.47 -8.85 9.60
C PHE A 57 -3.92 -8.97 9.14
N HIS A 58 -4.33 -10.10 8.56
CA HIS A 58 -5.70 -10.33 8.07
C HIS A 58 -6.78 -9.85 9.05
N LYS A 59 -6.72 -10.28 10.31
CA LYS A 59 -7.72 -9.95 11.35
C LYS A 59 -7.77 -8.46 11.65
N ASP A 60 -6.62 -7.80 11.63
CA ASP A 60 -6.52 -6.37 11.88
C ASP A 60 -7.08 -5.59 10.69
N ILE A 61 -6.75 -6.01 9.46
CA ILE A 61 -7.27 -5.43 8.20
C ILE A 61 -8.79 -5.57 8.14
N GLU A 62 -9.33 -6.76 8.42
CA GLU A 62 -10.77 -7.03 8.42
C GLU A 62 -11.49 -6.16 9.46
N SER A 63 -10.93 -6.04 10.66
CA SER A 63 -11.50 -5.17 11.70
C SER A 63 -11.54 -3.71 11.26
N LEU A 64 -10.44 -3.20 10.69
CA LEU A 64 -10.36 -1.82 10.22
C LEU A 64 -11.32 -1.55 9.05
N ARG A 65 -11.41 -2.47 8.08
CA ARG A 65 -12.37 -2.36 6.95
C ARG A 65 -13.81 -2.31 7.44
N ASN A 66 -14.14 -3.09 8.47
CA ASN A 66 -15.46 -3.13 9.09
C ASN A 66 -15.70 -1.99 10.11
N LYS A 67 -14.80 -1.00 10.21
CA LYS A 67 -14.85 0.09 11.20
C LYS A 67 -14.95 -0.41 12.65
N LYS A 68 -14.46 -1.62 12.92
CA LYS A 68 -14.39 -2.22 14.25
C LYS A 68 -13.08 -1.81 14.93
N ARG A 69 -13.10 -1.82 16.27
CA ARG A 69 -11.86 -1.65 17.06
C ARG A 69 -10.95 -2.86 16.84
N LEU A 70 -9.65 -2.59 16.76
CA LEU A 70 -8.65 -3.66 16.76
C LEU A 70 -8.63 -4.41 18.10
N SER A 71 -8.17 -5.65 18.04
CA SER A 71 -7.90 -6.44 19.25
C SER A 71 -6.86 -5.74 20.12
N GLN A 72 -7.05 -5.80 21.45
CA GLN A 72 -6.04 -5.32 22.41
C GLN A 72 -4.71 -6.08 22.30
N LYS A 73 -4.73 -7.29 21.71
CA LYS A 73 -3.53 -8.09 21.44
C LYS A 73 -2.85 -7.75 20.12
N SER A 74 -3.42 -6.86 19.31
CA SER A 74 -2.82 -6.46 18.02
C SER A 74 -1.56 -5.64 18.26
N ARG A 75 -0.46 -6.07 17.64
CA ARG A 75 0.80 -5.33 17.62
C ARG A 75 0.72 -3.99 16.88
N LEU A 76 -0.32 -3.81 16.05
CA LEU A 76 -0.53 -2.60 15.28
C LEU A 76 -1.28 -1.52 16.05
N LEU A 77 -2.11 -1.90 17.05
CA LEU A 77 -2.90 -0.97 17.86
C LEU A 77 -2.12 0.27 18.34
N PRO A 78 -0.91 0.17 18.95
CA PRO A 78 -0.17 1.33 19.41
C PRO A 78 0.33 2.23 18.27
N LEU A 79 0.36 1.75 17.03
CA LEU A 79 0.83 2.46 15.85
C LEU A 79 -0.26 3.28 15.14
N ALA A 80 -1.49 3.27 15.66
CA ALA A 80 -2.68 3.90 15.07
C ALA A 80 -2.83 3.51 13.59
N PRO A 81 -3.14 2.24 13.32
CA PRO A 81 -3.22 1.72 11.96
C PRO A 81 -4.54 2.12 11.31
N PHE A 82 -4.52 2.31 10.00
CA PHE A 82 -5.69 2.66 9.19
C PHE A 82 -5.54 2.09 7.78
N ILE A 83 -6.67 1.93 7.08
CA ILE A 83 -6.69 1.55 5.66
C ILE A 83 -6.67 2.83 4.82
N ASP A 84 -5.74 2.93 3.88
CA ASP A 84 -5.67 4.06 2.96
C ASP A 84 -6.66 3.95 1.79
N LYS A 85 -6.63 4.93 0.88
CA LYS A 85 -7.47 4.95 -0.32
C LYS A 85 -7.22 3.79 -1.28
N ASP A 86 -6.04 3.18 -1.22
CA ASP A 86 -5.62 2.06 -2.06
C ASP A 86 -5.91 0.70 -1.39
N GLY A 87 -6.59 0.71 -0.24
CA GLY A 87 -6.95 -0.50 0.50
C GLY A 87 -5.79 -1.13 1.29
N ILE A 88 -4.67 -0.41 1.42
CA ILE A 88 -3.43 -0.84 2.08
C ILE A 88 -3.44 -0.39 3.54
N LEU A 89 -2.95 -1.28 4.41
CA LEU A 89 -2.76 -0.99 5.82
C LEU A 89 -1.56 -0.06 6.04
N ARG A 90 -1.80 1.09 6.66
CA ARG A 90 -0.80 2.09 7.04
C ARG A 90 -0.83 2.36 8.54
N VAL A 91 0.22 3.01 9.06
CA VAL A 91 0.36 3.39 10.48
C VAL A 91 0.70 4.86 10.63
N GLY A 92 0.13 5.54 11.64
CA GLY A 92 0.18 7.00 11.77
C GLY A 92 1.00 7.57 12.93
N ARG A 93 1.45 6.76 13.91
CA ARG A 93 1.99 7.31 15.18
C ARG A 93 3.47 7.78 15.18
N ARG A 94 4.25 7.60 14.11
CA ARG A 94 5.70 7.91 14.13
C ARG A 94 6.06 9.41 14.11
N LEU A 95 5.13 10.30 13.76
CA LEU A 95 5.39 11.74 13.71
C LEU A 95 5.16 12.47 15.04
N LYS A 96 4.51 11.85 16.04
CA LYS A 96 4.20 12.52 17.31
C LYS A 96 5.26 12.36 18.41
N ASN A 97 6.17 11.39 18.26
CA ASN A 97 7.25 11.12 19.21
C ASN A 97 8.64 11.39 18.62
N ALA A 98 8.70 11.89 17.38
CA ALA A 98 9.93 12.41 16.84
C ALA A 98 10.11 13.80 17.45
N ASP A 99 11.15 13.97 18.27
CA ASP A 99 11.64 15.26 18.78
C ASP A 99 12.21 16.12 17.63
N LEU A 100 11.44 16.25 16.55
CA LEU A 100 11.71 17.21 15.51
C LEU A 100 11.30 18.56 16.09
N LYS A 101 12.29 19.26 16.66
CA LYS A 101 12.30 20.71 16.71
C LYS A 101 12.19 21.23 15.27
N LEU A 102 11.01 21.14 14.69
CA LEU A 102 10.65 21.90 13.52
C LEU A 102 10.72 23.37 13.96
N PRO A 103 11.47 24.23 13.27
CA PRO A 103 11.48 25.64 13.59
C PRO A 103 10.04 26.14 13.54
N LYS A 104 9.59 26.73 14.66
CA LYS A 104 8.28 27.37 14.81
C LYS A 104 8.07 28.30 13.60
N LYS A 105 7.25 27.87 12.64
CA LYS A 105 6.62 28.82 11.74
C LYS A 105 5.57 29.54 12.58
N SER A 106 5.86 30.80 12.86
CA SER A 106 5.02 31.72 13.63
C SER A 106 3.57 31.66 13.18
N SER A 107 2.69 31.46 14.17
CA SER A 107 1.27 31.79 14.13
C SER A 107 1.02 33.20 13.60
N ASN A 108 0.09 33.31 12.64
CA ASN A 108 -0.86 34.39 12.37
C ASN A 108 -1.67 33.86 11.16
N SER A 109 -2.99 33.73 11.11
CA SER A 109 -4.15 34.07 11.95
C SER A 109 -5.36 33.41 11.26
N MET A 110 -6.33 32.86 12.02
CA MET A 110 -7.73 32.67 11.55
C MET A 110 -8.46 34.02 11.61
N PRO A 111 -9.69 34.20 11.08
CA PRO A 111 -10.32 33.74 9.84
C PRO A 111 -10.82 34.93 8.98
N TYR A 112 -11.26 34.66 7.75
CA TYR A 112 -12.47 35.20 7.12
C TYR A 112 -13.00 34.15 6.15
#